data_AF-A3QAD4-F1
#
_entry.id   AF-A3QAD4-F1
#
_cell.length_a   1.000
_cell.length_b   1.000
_cell.length_c   1.000
_cell.angle_alpha   90.00
_cell.angle_beta   90.00
_cell.angle_gamma   90.00
#
_symmetry.space_group_name_H-M   'P 1'
#
loop_
_entity.id
_entity.type
_entity.pdbx_description
1 polymer ?
#
loop_
_entity_poly.entity_id
_entity_poly.type
_entity_poly.pdbx_seq_one_letter_code
_entity_poly.pdbx_strand_id
1 'polypeptide(L)'
;MRFQQLNEQLAYVSKCRLEMARLYARLHSAVDSSRVKLMLEYLQQHEKEVSQKIDDYIEEAPRRLLELWYNDIVFEDFIKRCQEVIPAANMNEDDLLELHLDLDNRLIGLFEKTAESSVPGDVKNALNDLVRVEKIQQQRLVHSSLRMEDI
;
A
#
# COMPACT_ATOMS: atom_id res chain seq x y z
N MET A 1 21.56 4.74 -15.91
CA MET A 1 20.96 5.26 -14.67
C MET A 1 19.62 5.85 -15.04
N ARG A 2 18.53 5.36 -14.44
CA ARG A 2 17.20 5.96 -14.58
C ARG A 2 16.97 6.78 -13.31
N PHE A 3 16.47 7.98 -13.46
CA PHE A 3 16.05 8.82 -12.34
C PHE A 3 14.53 8.89 -12.39
N GLN A 4 13.91 8.80 -11.23
CA GLN A 4 12.46 8.99 -11.08
C GLN A 4 12.21 10.19 -10.19
N GLN A 5 11.06 10.82 -10.40
CA GLN A 5 10.58 11.90 -9.55
C GLN A 5 9.68 11.35 -8.45
N LEU A 6 9.62 12.03 -7.30
CA LEU A 6 8.79 11.60 -6.17
C LEU A 6 7.30 11.48 -6.55
N ASN A 7 6.78 12.37 -7.41
CA ASN A 7 5.40 12.26 -7.93
C ASN A 7 5.15 10.95 -8.69
N GLU A 8 6.09 10.47 -9.51
CA GLU A 8 5.94 9.23 -10.27
C GLU A 8 5.85 8.04 -9.32
N GLN A 9 6.65 8.07 -8.25
CA GLN A 9 6.61 7.04 -7.22
C GLN A 9 5.29 7.03 -6.46
N LEU A 10 4.84 8.20 -5.99
CA LEU A 10 3.59 8.34 -5.26
C LEU A 10 2.40 7.93 -6.14
N ALA A 11 2.39 8.35 -7.41
CA ALA A 11 1.36 7.95 -8.37
C ALA A 11 1.38 6.43 -8.64
N TYR A 12 2.57 5.81 -8.66
CA TYR A 12 2.68 4.36 -8.75
C TYR A 12 2.14 3.66 -7.50
N VAL A 13 2.49 4.14 -6.29
CA VAL A 13 1.97 3.57 -5.04
C VAL A 13 0.45 3.74 -4.94
N SER A 14 -0.11 4.89 -5.33
CA SER A 14 -1.56 5.08 -5.42
C SER A 14 -2.21 4.03 -6.32
N LYS A 15 -1.62 3.73 -7.48
CA LYS A 15 -2.09 2.64 -8.35
C LYS A 15 -1.99 1.27 -7.68
N CYS A 16 -0.90 0.97 -6.96
CA CYS A 16 -0.75 -0.27 -6.21
C CYS A 16 -1.84 -0.43 -5.14
N ARG A 17 -2.19 0.64 -4.42
CA ARG A 17 -3.32 0.66 -3.46
C ARG A 17 -4.63 0.31 -4.15
N LEU A 18 -4.92 0.89 -5.32
CA LEU A 18 -6.11 0.53 -6.10
C LEU A 18 -6.08 -0.93 -6.60
N GLU A 19 -4.92 -1.48 -6.93
CA GLU A 19 -4.79 -2.89 -7.30
C GLU A 19 -5.01 -3.83 -6.11
N MET A 20 -4.59 -3.46 -4.90
CA MET A 20 -4.96 -4.18 -3.68
C MET A 20 -6.48 -4.15 -3.47
N ALA A 21 -7.13 -3.00 -3.65
CA ALA A 21 -8.60 -2.91 -3.59
C ALA A 21 -9.30 -3.81 -4.63
N ARG A 22 -8.75 -3.93 -5.84
CA ARG A 22 -9.26 -4.84 -6.89
C ARG A 22 -9.02 -6.30 -6.55
N LEU A 23 -7.86 -6.62 -5.96
CA LEU A 23 -7.58 -7.95 -5.42
C LEU A 23 -8.63 -8.33 -4.37
N TYR A 24 -8.88 -7.48 -3.37
CA TYR A 24 -9.86 -7.80 -2.33
C TYR A 24 -11.28 -7.97 -2.88
N ALA A 25 -11.68 -7.17 -3.87
CA ALA A 25 -12.94 -7.36 -4.58
C ALA A 25 -13.03 -8.73 -5.29
N ARG A 26 -11.95 -9.18 -5.92
CA ARG A 26 -11.88 -10.51 -6.55
C ARG A 26 -11.97 -11.62 -5.50
N LEU A 27 -11.20 -11.54 -4.42
CA LEU A 27 -11.26 -12.54 -3.34
C LEU A 27 -12.65 -12.60 -2.71
N HIS A 28 -13.32 -11.46 -2.55
CA HIS A 28 -14.66 -11.37 -1.97
C HIS A 28 -15.69 -12.19 -2.77
N SER A 29 -15.56 -12.20 -4.10
CA SER A 29 -16.43 -12.99 -4.98
C SER A 29 -16.19 -14.50 -4.94
N ALA A 30 -15.09 -14.94 -4.33
CA ALA A 30 -14.61 -16.32 -4.38
C ALA A 30 -14.60 -17.04 -3.02
N VAL A 31 -14.88 -16.32 -1.93
CA VAL A 31 -15.00 -16.89 -0.58
C VAL A 31 -16.47 -17.02 -0.18
N ASP A 32 -16.79 -17.97 0.69
CA ASP A 32 -18.16 -18.16 1.20
C ASP A 32 -18.34 -17.63 2.62
N SER A 33 -17.27 -17.51 3.41
CA SER A 33 -17.32 -17.02 4.78
C SER A 33 -17.77 -15.56 4.84
N SER A 34 -18.90 -15.30 5.50
CA SER A 34 -19.41 -13.95 5.72
C SER A 34 -18.42 -13.05 6.48
N ARG A 35 -17.64 -13.62 7.39
CA ARG A 35 -16.68 -12.86 8.20
C ARG A 35 -15.45 -12.46 7.39
N VAL A 36 -14.92 -13.37 6.56
CA VAL A 36 -13.87 -13.06 5.59
C VAL A 36 -14.35 -12.02 4.56
N LYS A 37 -15.60 -12.12 4.10
CA LYS A 37 -16.21 -11.11 3.22
C LYS A 37 -16.21 -9.72 3.84
N LEU A 38 -16.65 -9.60 5.10
CA LEU A 38 -16.66 -8.34 5.82
C LEU A 38 -15.26 -7.72 5.93
N MET A 39 -14.25 -8.55 6.24
CA MET A 39 -12.87 -8.10 6.29
C MET A 39 -12.35 -7.66 4.91
N LEU A 40 -12.69 -8.38 3.84
CA LEU A 40 -12.33 -8.00 2.47
C LEU A 40 -12.96 -6.67 2.05
N GLU A 41 -14.21 -6.42 2.41
CA GLU A 41 -14.89 -5.12 2.17
C GLU A 41 -14.20 -3.99 2.93
N TYR A 42 -13.85 -4.22 4.20
CA TYR A 42 -13.10 -3.27 5.01
C TYR A 42 -11.74 -2.94 4.40
N LEU A 43 -10.93 -3.95 4.04
CA LEU A 43 -9.62 -3.76 3.41
C LEU A 43 -9.75 -3.08 2.05
N GLN A 44 -10.75 -3.45 1.24
CA GLN A 44 -11.02 -2.79 -0.04
C GLN A 44 -11.27 -1.29 0.14
N GLN A 45 -12.11 -0.92 1.11
CA GLN A 45 -12.43 0.47 1.38
C GLN A 45 -11.21 1.23 1.92
N HIS A 46 -10.46 0.61 2.83
CA HIS A 46 -9.23 1.17 3.36
C HIS A 46 -8.23 1.53 2.25
N GLU A 47 -7.95 0.62 1.33
CA GLU A 47 -6.99 0.86 0.25
C GLU A 47 -7.42 1.97 -0.72
N LYS A 48 -8.73 2.09 -0.99
CA LYS A 48 -9.26 3.20 -1.79
C LYS A 48 -9.06 4.54 -1.09
N GLU A 49 -9.29 4.59 0.22
CA GLU A 49 -9.07 5.80 1.02
C GLU A 49 -7.60 6.19 1.10
N VAL A 50 -6.70 5.21 1.20
CA VAL A 50 -5.25 5.46 1.17
C VAL A 50 -4.82 5.98 -0.20
N SER A 51 -5.28 5.37 -1.30
CA SER A 51 -5.04 5.87 -2.66
C SER A 51 -5.50 7.32 -2.82
N GLN A 52 -6.72 7.65 -2.38
CA GLN A 52 -7.24 9.01 -2.46
C GLN A 52 -6.37 10.00 -1.67
N LYS A 53 -5.95 9.66 -0.45
CA LYS A 53 -5.07 10.53 0.35
C LYS A 53 -3.71 10.77 -0.32
N ILE A 54 -3.18 9.77 -1.02
CA ILE A 54 -1.93 9.93 -1.78
C ILE A 54 -2.16 10.88 -2.95
N ASP A 55 -3.25 10.71 -3.69
CA ASP A 55 -3.59 11.58 -4.82
C ASP A 55 -3.80 13.04 -4.35
N ASP A 56 -4.55 13.24 -3.26
CA ASP A 56 -4.74 14.55 -2.62
C ASP A 56 -3.39 15.17 -2.21
N TYR A 57 -2.49 14.39 -1.62
CA TYR A 57 -1.15 14.85 -1.27
C TYR A 57 -0.33 15.27 -2.49
N ILE A 58 -0.42 14.53 -3.61
CA ILE A 58 0.26 14.90 -4.86
C ILE A 58 -0.30 16.23 -5.40
N GLU A 59 -1.60 16.49 -5.28
CA GLU A 59 -2.21 17.74 -5.73
C GLU A 59 -1.82 18.94 -4.86
N GLU A 60 -1.71 18.75 -3.55
CA GLU A 60 -1.46 19.81 -2.57
C GLU A 60 0.04 20.09 -2.32
N ALA A 61 0.91 19.10 -2.52
CA ALA A 61 2.33 19.23 -2.19
C ALA A 61 3.07 20.25 -3.08
N PRO A 62 4.10 20.94 -2.56
CA PRO A 62 4.90 21.84 -3.37
C PRO A 62 5.55 21.11 -4.55
N ARG A 63 5.38 21.62 -5.78
CA ARG A 63 5.99 21.01 -6.99
C ARG A 63 7.48 20.76 -6.87
N ARG A 64 8.20 21.68 -6.21
CA ARG A 64 9.64 21.56 -5.97
C ARG A 64 10.02 20.32 -5.16
N LEU A 65 9.13 19.79 -4.32
CA LEU A 65 9.32 18.54 -3.58
C LEU A 65 9.01 17.32 -4.47
N LEU A 66 7.91 17.40 -5.21
CA LEU A 66 7.42 16.33 -6.10
C LEU A 66 8.34 16.05 -7.29
N GLU A 67 8.99 17.10 -7.82
CA GLU A 67 9.88 17.03 -8.98
C GLU A 67 11.33 16.66 -8.60
N LEU A 68 11.60 16.38 -7.31
CA LEU A 68 12.93 15.97 -6.87
C LEU A 68 13.27 14.58 -7.39
N TRP A 69 14.51 14.46 -7.86
CA TRP A 69 15.02 13.26 -8.49
C TRP A 69 15.72 12.35 -7.47
N TYR A 70 15.46 11.06 -7.58
CA TYR A 70 16.20 10.01 -6.87
C TYR A 70 16.66 8.91 -7.85
N ASN A 71 17.62 8.09 -7.42
CA ASN A 71 18.08 6.95 -8.21
C ASN A 71 16.97 5.90 -8.29
N ASP A 72 16.55 5.56 -9.51
CA ASP A 72 15.51 4.54 -9.69
C ASP A 72 15.89 3.23 -9.00
N ILE A 73 14.92 2.65 -8.30
CA ILE A 73 15.07 1.40 -7.59
C ILE A 73 14.35 0.33 -8.38
N VAL A 74 15.04 -0.79 -8.58
CA VAL A 74 14.38 -1.98 -9.12
C VAL A 74 13.37 -2.48 -8.08
N PHE A 75 12.10 -2.20 -8.34
CA PHE A 75 10.97 -2.73 -7.59
C PHE A 75 10.35 -3.91 -8.32
N GLU A 76 9.69 -4.79 -7.57
CA GLU A 76 8.97 -5.90 -8.18
C GLU A 76 7.73 -5.41 -8.96
N ASP A 77 7.21 -6.27 -9.84
CA ASP A 77 5.94 -6.02 -10.51
C ASP A 77 4.78 -6.29 -9.54
N PHE A 78 4.55 -5.31 -8.66
CA PHE A 78 3.57 -5.39 -7.59
C PHE A 78 2.13 -5.50 -8.13
N ILE A 79 1.84 -4.77 -9.20
CA ILE A 79 0.53 -4.83 -9.87
C ILE A 79 0.25 -6.25 -10.36
N LYS A 80 1.22 -6.85 -11.06
CA LYS A 80 1.11 -8.24 -11.50
C LYS A 80 0.95 -9.20 -10.32
N ARG A 81 1.70 -8.99 -9.22
CA ARG A 81 1.54 -9.77 -7.99
C ARG A 81 0.09 -9.72 -7.48
N CYS A 82 -0.52 -8.55 -7.36
CA CYS A 82 -1.93 -8.42 -6.95
C CYS A 82 -2.88 -9.17 -7.90
N GLN A 83 -2.60 -9.16 -9.20
CA GLN A 83 -3.41 -9.85 -10.21
C GLN A 83 -3.31 -11.37 -10.12
N GLU A 84 -2.12 -11.89 -9.78
CA GLU A 84 -1.82 -13.33 -9.72
C GLU A 84 -2.20 -13.99 -8.39
N VAL A 85 -2.51 -13.23 -7.34
CA VAL A 85 -3.01 -13.81 -6.07
C VAL A 85 -4.38 -14.46 -6.29
N ILE A 86 -4.49 -15.72 -5.85
CA ILE A 86 -5.69 -16.56 -5.92
C ILE A 86 -6.12 -16.90 -4.48
N PRO A 87 -7.43 -16.92 -4.16
CA PRO A 87 -7.91 -17.29 -2.84
C PRO A 87 -7.53 -18.74 -2.50
N ALA A 88 -7.03 -18.96 -1.28
CA ALA A 88 -6.87 -20.31 -0.75
C ALA A 88 -8.25 -20.92 -0.44
N ALA A 89 -8.41 -22.22 -0.64
CA ALA A 89 -9.70 -22.93 -0.53
C ALA A 89 -10.37 -22.81 0.85
N ASN A 90 -9.61 -22.45 1.89
CA ASN A 90 -10.10 -22.24 3.26
C ASN A 90 -9.50 -20.98 3.89
N MET A 91 -9.26 -19.93 3.10
CA MET A 91 -8.70 -18.67 3.59
C MET A 91 -9.54 -18.13 4.75
N ASN A 92 -8.91 -17.93 5.90
CA ASN A 92 -9.52 -17.29 7.07
C ASN A 92 -9.07 -15.82 7.17
N GLU A 93 -9.48 -15.15 8.24
CA GLU A 93 -9.17 -13.74 8.52
C GLU A 93 -7.68 -13.52 8.78
N ASP A 94 -7.00 -14.43 9.48
CA ASP A 94 -5.57 -14.36 9.74
C ASP A 94 -4.76 -14.47 8.45
N ASP A 95 -5.08 -15.44 7.59
CA ASP A 95 -4.46 -15.63 6.27
C ASP A 95 -4.61 -14.37 5.41
N LEU A 96 -5.79 -13.74 5.48
CA LEU A 96 -6.08 -12.51 4.76
C LEU A 96 -5.30 -11.31 5.33
N LEU A 97 -5.20 -11.21 6.66
CA LEU A 97 -4.41 -10.17 7.32
C LEU A 97 -2.93 -10.32 6.98
N GLU A 98 -2.39 -11.54 7.01
CA GLU A 98 -1.01 -11.84 6.63
C GLU A 98 -0.74 -11.46 5.17
N LEU A 99 -1.64 -11.82 4.25
CA LEU A 99 -1.55 -11.41 2.84
C LEU A 99 -1.53 -9.88 2.70
N HIS A 100 -2.43 -9.18 3.39
CA HIS A 100 -2.48 -7.72 3.36
C HIS A 100 -1.19 -7.11 3.90
N LEU A 101 -0.68 -7.59 5.04
CA LEU A 101 0.55 -7.09 5.65
C LEU A 101 1.79 -7.37 4.79
N ASP A 102 1.89 -8.52 4.10
CA ASP A 102 2.97 -8.78 3.14
C ASP A 102 2.97 -7.74 2.01
N LEU A 103 1.79 -7.48 1.42
CA LEU A 103 1.62 -6.50 0.35
C LEU A 103 1.95 -5.08 0.83
N ASP A 104 1.42 -4.69 1.99
CA ASP A 104 1.63 -3.36 2.54
C ASP A 104 3.11 -3.11 2.92
N ASN A 105 3.76 -4.10 3.54
CA ASN A 105 5.18 -4.01 3.89
C ASN A 105 6.10 -3.90 2.67
N ARG A 106 5.71 -4.44 1.50
CA ARG A 106 6.47 -4.26 0.25
C ARG A 106 6.43 -2.81 -0.23
N LEU A 107 5.28 -2.14 -0.12
CA LEU A 107 5.13 -0.72 -0.48
C LEU A 107 5.87 0.18 0.53
N ILE A 108 5.80 -0.13 1.83
CA ILE A 108 6.63 0.54 2.84
C ILE A 108 8.12 0.37 2.53
N GLY A 109 8.54 -0.86 2.22
CA GLY A 109 9.92 -1.17 1.87
C GLY A 109 10.40 -0.49 0.59
N LEU A 110 9.51 -0.18 -0.35
CA LEU A 110 9.83 0.65 -1.52
C LEU A 110 10.23 2.06 -1.08
N PHE A 111 9.43 2.71 -0.22
CA PHE A 111 9.76 4.04 0.29
C PHE A 111 11.05 4.03 1.13
N GLU A 112 11.25 3.03 1.98
CA GLU A 112 12.47 2.90 2.80
C GLU A 112 13.72 2.79 1.93
N LYS A 113 13.73 1.88 0.96
CA LYS A 113 14.87 1.73 0.04
C LYS A 113 15.11 3.02 -0.76
N THR A 114 14.05 3.72 -1.11
CA THR A 114 14.14 5.01 -1.82
C THR A 114 14.77 6.08 -0.95
N ALA A 115 14.38 6.16 0.32
CA ALA A 115 14.98 7.08 1.28
C ALA A 115 16.47 6.76 1.53
N GLU A 116 16.83 5.49 1.57
CA GLU A 116 18.21 5.02 1.77
C GLU A 116 19.13 5.35 0.58
N SER A 117 18.62 5.23 -0.64
CA SER A 117 19.36 5.51 -1.88
C SER A 117 19.34 6.99 -2.29
N SER A 118 18.52 7.81 -1.63
CA SER A 118 18.42 9.25 -1.86
C SER A 118 19.53 10.03 -1.15
N VAL A 119 19.97 11.13 -1.77
CA VAL A 119 20.89 12.09 -1.13
C VAL A 119 20.21 12.67 0.12
N PRO A 120 20.92 12.84 1.25
CA PRO A 120 20.37 13.51 2.43
C PRO A 120 19.79 14.88 2.08
N GLY A 121 18.56 15.14 2.53
CA GLY A 121 17.83 16.37 2.22
C GLY A 121 16.33 16.16 2.22
N ASP A 122 15.61 17.08 1.59
CA ASP A 122 14.14 17.15 1.63
C ASP A 122 13.46 15.87 1.12
N VAL A 123 14.00 15.20 0.09
CA VAL A 123 13.48 13.92 -0.44
C VAL A 123 13.51 12.83 0.62
N LYS A 124 14.68 12.64 1.25
CA LYS A 124 14.88 11.60 2.24
C LYS A 124 13.98 11.82 3.46
N ASN A 125 13.82 13.08 3.88
CA ASN A 125 12.95 13.45 4.98
C ASN A 125 11.47 13.17 4.64
N ALA A 126 11.02 13.59 3.45
CA ALA A 126 9.65 13.34 3.00
C ALA A 126 9.34 11.84 2.90
N LEU A 127 10.25 11.04 2.33
CA LEU A 127 10.10 9.58 2.26
C LEU A 127 10.06 8.93 3.65
N ASN A 128 10.92 9.36 4.58
CA ASN A 128 10.89 8.86 5.96
C ASN A 128 9.60 9.23 6.70
N ASP A 129 9.07 10.43 6.45
CA ASP A 129 7.78 10.86 6.99
C ASP A 129 6.63 10.00 6.44
N LEU A 130 6.65 9.67 5.14
CA LEU A 130 5.69 8.76 4.53
C LEU A 130 5.78 7.36 5.14
N VAL A 131 6.98 6.79 5.28
CA VAL A 131 7.20 5.50 5.95
C VAL A 131 6.61 5.50 7.36
N ARG A 132 6.80 6.59 8.11
CA ARG A 132 6.23 6.74 9.46
C ARG A 132 4.70 6.75 9.43
N VAL A 133 4.11 7.49 8.50
CA VAL A 133 2.64 7.56 8.34
C VAL A 133 2.07 6.19 7.98
N GLU A 134 2.64 5.49 7.00
CA GLU A 134 2.18 4.17 6.58
C GLU A 134 2.25 3.15 7.72
N LYS A 135 3.36 3.10 8.48
CA LYS A 135 3.49 2.21 9.64
C LYS A 135 2.44 2.49 10.73
N ILE A 136 2.12 3.76 10.99
CA ILE A 136 1.05 4.12 11.94
C ILE A 136 -0.32 3.68 11.42
N GLN A 137 -0.59 3.84 10.12
CA GLN A 137 -1.84 3.39 9.51
C GLN A 137 -1.99 1.87 9.54
N GLN A 138 -0.93 1.14 9.19
CA GLN A 138 -0.88 -0.32 9.26
C GLN A 138 -1.17 -0.82 10.69
N GLN A 139 -0.54 -0.24 11.71
CA GLN A 139 -0.81 -0.60 13.11
C GLN A 139 -2.29 -0.39 13.48
N ARG A 140 -2.90 0.72 13.06
CA ARG A 140 -4.33 0.99 13.30
C ARG A 140 -5.23 0.01 12.56
N LEU A 141 -4.86 -0.38 11.34
CA LEU A 141 -5.58 -1.38 10.56
C LEU A 141 -5.54 -2.75 11.24
N VAL A 142 -4.39 -3.19 11.73
CA VAL A 142 -4.26 -4.45 12.48
C VAL A 142 -5.15 -4.43 13.72
N HIS A 143 -5.09 -3.36 14.51
CA HIS A 143 -5.97 -3.22 15.69
C HIS A 143 -7.46 -3.19 15.33
N SER A 144 -7.83 -2.60 14.20
CA SER A 144 -9.22 -2.57 13.74
C SER A 144 -9.69 -3.96 13.28
N SER A 145 -8.82 -4.70 12.59
CA SER A 145 -9.09 -6.06 12.10
C SER A 145 -9.28 -7.04 13.26
N LEU A 146 -8.40 -7.00 14.27
CA LEU A 146 -8.53 -7.83 15.48
C LEU A 146 -9.84 -7.56 16.22
N ARG A 147 -10.31 -6.31 16.26
CA ARG A 147 -11.60 -5.98 16.89
C ARG A 147 -12.81 -6.47 16.09
N MET A 148 -12.65 -6.76 14.79
CA MET A 148 -13.70 -7.38 13.98
C MET A 148 -13.80 -8.88 14.25
N GLU A 149 -12.73 -9.53 14.74
CA GLU A 149 -12.77 -10.94 15.15
C GLU A 149 -13.62 -11.17 16.41
N ASP A 150 -13.70 -10.17 17.28
CA ASP A 150 -14.45 -10.20 18.54
C ASP A 150 -15.97 -9.96 18.37
N ILE A 151 -16.46 -9.67 17.15
CA ILE A 151 -17.89 -9.36 16.82
C ILE A 151 -18.58 -10.60 16.27
#